data_AF-A0A7X5JKK7-F1
#
_entry.id   AF-A0A7X5JKK7-F1
#
_cell.length_a   1.000
_cell.length_b   1.000
_cell.length_c   1.000
_cell.angle_alpha   90.00
_cell.angle_beta   90.00
_cell.angle_gamma   90.00
#
_symmetry.space_group_name_H-M   'P 1'
#
loop_
_entity.id
_entity.type
_entity.pdbx_description
1 polymer ?
#
loop_
_entity_poly.entity_id
_entity_poly.type
_entity_poly.pdbx_seq_one_letter_code
_entity_poly.pdbx_strand_id
1 'polypeptide(L)'
;MNITDIMANKTIQRDILKSKLALPKRSKILVGVCFSNQSITSHVLDGLEILPANFVVFGENKLNKDYKNISFVESIDDININSLDGFLGACDTMKLEELMKAGVVPLVNEKCYLGSILQEFHPGRAEGNAYIYEKDSSWSAYYALIRYLENHKFPYDNRNLVKNVLGV
;
A
#
# COMPACT_ATOMS: atom_id res chain seq x y z
N MET A 1 9.27 11.31 16.59
CA MET A 1 8.64 12.25 15.63
C MET A 1 7.14 12.22 15.87
N ASN A 2 6.44 13.35 15.88
CA ASN A 2 5.00 13.37 16.12
C ASN A 2 4.27 12.72 14.93
N ILE A 3 3.26 11.88 15.19
CA ILE A 3 2.47 11.22 14.12
C ILE A 3 1.88 12.23 13.14
N THR A 4 1.50 13.41 13.63
CA THR A 4 0.96 14.50 12.80
C THR A 4 1.98 14.97 11.78
N ASP A 5 3.24 15.11 12.20
CA ASP A 5 4.34 15.56 11.31
C ASP A 5 4.64 14.49 10.25
N ILE A 6 4.60 13.21 10.65
CA ILE A 6 4.76 12.08 9.72
C ILE A 6 3.68 12.13 8.66
N MET A 7 2.40 12.21 9.04
CA MET A 7 1.29 12.24 8.10
C MET A 7 1.30 13.47 7.17
N ALA A 8 1.70 14.62 7.70
CA ALA A 8 1.87 15.84 6.91
C ALA A 8 3.00 15.67 5.87
N ASN A 9 4.15 15.14 6.29
CA ASN A 9 5.25 14.84 5.37
C ASN A 9 4.84 13.82 4.30
N LYS A 10 4.14 12.73 4.67
CA LYS A 10 3.63 11.74 3.72
C LYS A 10 2.72 12.38 2.67
N THR A 11 1.84 13.29 3.08
CA THR A 11 0.97 14.02 2.15
C THR A 11 1.77 14.82 1.12
N ILE A 12 2.81 15.54 1.56
CA ILE A 12 3.69 16.31 0.68
C ILE A 12 4.44 15.38 -0.29
N GLN A 13 5.08 14.32 0.22
CA GLN A 13 5.86 13.40 -0.62
C GLN A 13 4.97 12.67 -1.64
N ARG A 14 3.75 12.35 -1.25
CA ARG A 14 2.75 11.74 -2.13
C ARG A 14 2.37 12.66 -3.29
N ASP A 15 2.13 13.94 -3.03
CA ASP A 15 1.73 14.89 -4.08
C ASP A 15 2.87 15.19 -5.05
N ILE A 16 4.12 15.19 -4.56
CA ILE A 16 5.34 15.24 -5.39
C ILE A 16 5.39 14.02 -6.30
N LEU A 17 5.27 12.81 -5.75
CA LEU A 17 5.36 11.59 -6.56
C LEU A 17 4.21 11.49 -7.58
N LYS A 18 2.98 11.81 -7.19
CA LYS A 18 1.84 11.84 -8.12
C LYS A 18 2.09 12.79 -9.30
N SER A 19 2.68 13.96 -9.04
CA SER A 19 3.02 14.91 -10.09
C SER A 19 4.11 14.36 -11.02
N LYS A 20 5.16 13.72 -10.47
CA LYS A 20 6.23 13.07 -11.25
C LYS A 20 5.70 11.94 -12.14
N LEU A 21 4.72 11.18 -11.66
CA LEU A 21 4.13 10.03 -12.35
C LEU A 21 2.85 10.34 -13.14
N ALA A 22 2.48 11.62 -13.27
CA ALA A 22 1.24 12.06 -13.92
C ALA A 22 -0.05 11.42 -13.37
N LEU A 23 -0.06 11.04 -12.09
CA LEU A 23 -1.20 10.44 -11.41
C LEU A 23 -2.24 11.51 -10.96
N PRO A 24 -3.54 11.19 -10.91
CA PRO A 24 -4.58 12.13 -10.52
C PRO A 24 -4.39 12.68 -9.10
N LYS A 25 -4.40 14.00 -8.94
CA LYS A 25 -4.26 14.66 -7.62
C LYS A 25 -5.48 14.50 -6.71
N ARG A 26 -6.66 14.20 -7.29
CA ARG A 26 -7.93 14.09 -6.53
C ARG A 26 -7.93 12.94 -5.52
N SER A 27 -7.26 11.83 -5.85
CA SER A 27 -7.21 10.70 -4.93
C SER A 27 -6.28 11.04 -3.79
N LYS A 28 -6.69 10.78 -2.55
CA LYS A 28 -5.88 11.05 -1.36
C LYS A 28 -4.96 9.91 -0.97
N ILE A 29 -5.03 8.76 -1.65
CA ILE A 29 -4.32 7.54 -1.25
C ILE A 29 -3.39 7.14 -2.38
N LEU A 30 -2.16 6.75 -2.03
CA LEU A 30 -1.20 6.16 -2.96
C LEU A 30 -0.70 4.83 -2.41
N VAL A 31 -0.95 3.74 -3.13
CA VAL A 31 -0.59 2.38 -2.71
C VAL A 31 0.50 1.83 -3.62
N GLY A 32 1.59 1.33 -3.04
CA GLY A 32 2.58 0.54 -3.76
C GLY A 32 2.07 -0.89 -3.98
N VAL A 33 2.32 -1.47 -5.15
CA VAL A 33 1.86 -2.82 -5.51
C VAL A 33 3.02 -3.63 -6.08
N CYS A 34 3.29 -4.80 -5.51
CA CYS A 34 4.34 -5.70 -6.00
C CYS A 34 3.95 -7.17 -5.78
N PHE A 35 3.81 -7.93 -6.87
CA PHE A 35 3.64 -9.38 -6.79
C PHE A 35 4.72 -10.06 -7.62
N SER A 36 5.23 -11.18 -7.10
CA SER A 36 6.18 -12.06 -7.80
C SER A 36 5.53 -12.79 -9.00
N ASN A 37 4.22 -13.00 -8.96
CA ASN A 37 3.48 -13.72 -10.01
C ASN A 37 2.73 -12.75 -10.94
N GLN A 38 3.16 -12.72 -12.21
CA GLN A 38 2.59 -11.86 -13.25
C GLN A 38 1.09 -12.09 -13.52
N SER A 39 0.60 -13.33 -13.37
CA SER A 39 -0.83 -13.65 -13.54
C SER A 39 -1.69 -13.08 -12.42
N ILE A 40 -1.16 -13.04 -11.19
CA ILE A 40 -1.84 -12.41 -10.05
C ILE A 40 -1.87 -10.89 -10.28
N THR A 41 -0.74 -10.32 -10.70
CA THR A 41 -0.64 -8.89 -11.02
C THR A 41 -1.70 -8.49 -12.04
N SER A 42 -1.83 -9.19 -13.18
CA SER A 42 -2.80 -8.83 -14.21
C SER A 42 -4.25 -8.84 -13.71
N HIS A 43 -4.64 -9.84 -12.91
CA HIS A 43 -5.99 -9.91 -12.35
C HIS A 43 -6.28 -8.79 -11.34
N VAL A 44 -5.28 -8.40 -10.55
CA VAL A 44 -5.44 -7.33 -9.57
C VAL A 44 -5.53 -5.98 -10.27
N LEU A 45 -4.74 -5.73 -11.32
CA LEU A 45 -4.65 -4.44 -12.01
C LEU A 45 -5.98 -3.92 -12.57
N ASP A 46 -6.79 -4.77 -13.19
CA ASP A 46 -8.11 -4.37 -13.68
C ASP A 46 -9.05 -3.97 -12.52
N GLY A 47 -8.92 -4.65 -11.38
CA GLY A 47 -9.61 -4.27 -10.16
C GLY A 47 -9.10 -2.96 -9.56
N LEU A 48 -7.82 -2.61 -9.72
CA LEU A 48 -7.25 -1.36 -9.21
C LEU A 48 -7.75 -0.13 -9.97
N GLU A 49 -7.97 -0.26 -11.27
CA GLU A 49 -8.35 0.87 -12.14
C GLU A 49 -9.63 1.59 -11.67
N ILE A 50 -10.58 0.83 -11.14
CA ILE A 50 -11.88 1.34 -10.73
C ILE A 50 -11.90 1.91 -9.30
N LEU A 51 -10.81 1.75 -8.54
CA LEU A 51 -10.76 2.13 -7.14
C LEU A 51 -10.47 3.63 -6.95
N PRO A 52 -10.96 4.26 -5.87
CA PRO A 52 -10.72 5.67 -5.56
C PRO A 52 -9.30 5.95 -5.01
N ALA A 53 -8.31 5.16 -5.42
CA ALA A 53 -6.91 5.25 -5.00
C ALA A 53 -5.99 5.37 -6.23
N ASN A 54 -4.80 5.91 -6.04
CA ASN A 54 -3.72 5.79 -7.04
C ASN A 54 -2.78 4.65 -6.66
N PHE A 55 -2.13 4.07 -7.65
CA PHE A 55 -1.27 2.91 -7.49
C PHE A 55 0.07 3.10 -8.19
N VAL A 56 1.14 2.66 -7.53
CA VAL A 56 2.47 2.50 -8.14
C VAL A 56 2.75 1.00 -8.20
N VAL A 57 2.89 0.46 -9.40
CA VAL A 57 3.13 -0.97 -9.61
C VAL A 57 4.61 -1.15 -9.92
N PHE A 58 5.28 -1.98 -9.11
CA PHE A 58 6.71 -2.24 -9.22
C PHE A 58 6.98 -3.47 -10.09
N GLY A 59 7.95 -3.36 -11.00
CA GLY A 59 8.43 -4.43 -11.86
C GLY A 59 8.50 -4.06 -13.34
N GLU A 60 9.17 -4.91 -14.12
CA GLU A 60 9.55 -4.64 -15.52
C GLU A 60 8.37 -4.66 -16.51
N ASN A 61 7.22 -5.21 -16.11
CA ASN A 61 6.11 -5.47 -17.02
C ASN A 61 5.17 -4.28 -17.14
N LYS A 62 5.50 -3.35 -18.03
CA LYS A 62 4.50 -2.42 -18.58
C LYS A 62 3.51 -3.21 -19.43
N LEU A 63 2.26 -3.28 -18.99
CA LEU A 63 1.18 -3.78 -19.84
C LEU A 63 0.88 -2.73 -20.93
N ASN A 64 0.43 -3.19 -22.11
CA ASN A 64 0.04 -2.31 -23.23
C ASN A 64 -1.28 -1.54 -22.99
N LYS A 65 -1.70 -1.37 -21.74
CA LYS A 65 -2.93 -0.71 -21.34
C LYS A 65 -2.58 0.55 -20.55
N ASP A 66 -3.15 1.67 -20.98
CA ASP A 66 -3.06 2.93 -20.23
C ASP A 66 -4.09 2.95 -19.11
N TYR A 67 -3.62 3.02 -17.87
CA TYR A 67 -4.45 3.08 -16.68
C TYR A 67 -4.49 4.51 -16.12
N LYS A 68 -5.67 4.99 -15.74
CA LYS A 68 -5.86 6.40 -15.31
C LYS A 68 -5.28 6.72 -13.93
N ASN A 69 -5.11 5.71 -13.08
CA ASN A 69 -4.72 5.83 -11.68
C ASN A 69 -3.57 4.88 -11.31
N ILE A 70 -2.90 4.29 -12.30
CA ILE A 70 -1.80 3.35 -12.09
C ILE A 70 -0.57 3.83 -12.87
N SER A 71 0.59 3.82 -12.23
CA SER A 71 1.87 4.06 -12.88
C SER A 71 2.81 2.90 -12.60
N PHE A 72 3.58 2.51 -13.61
CA PHE A 72 4.59 1.46 -13.51
C PHE A 72 5.97 2.06 -13.22
N VAL A 73 6.68 1.47 -12.27
CA VAL A 73 8.04 1.85 -11.87
C VAL A 73 8.88 0.58 -11.79
N GLU A 74 10.16 0.64 -12.16
CA GLU A 74 11.02 -0.54 -12.21
C GLU A 74 11.30 -1.10 -10.81
N SER A 75 11.80 -0.25 -9.90
CA SER A 75 12.10 -0.61 -8.52
C SER A 75 11.43 0.34 -7.52
N ILE A 76 11.20 -0.16 -6.30
CA ILE A 76 10.82 0.70 -5.18
C ILE A 76 11.89 1.72 -4.84
N ASP A 77 13.15 1.43 -5.14
CA ASP A 77 14.28 2.32 -4.89
C ASP A 77 14.23 3.58 -5.78
N ASP A 78 13.44 3.56 -6.86
CA ASP A 78 13.26 4.70 -7.77
C ASP A 78 12.29 5.77 -7.23
N ILE A 79 11.69 5.52 -6.06
CA ILE A 79 10.75 6.43 -5.42
C ILE A 79 11.12 6.72 -3.97
N ASN A 80 10.59 7.82 -3.44
CA ASN A 80 10.62 8.07 -2.00
C ASN A 80 9.51 7.25 -1.32
N ILE A 81 9.85 6.22 -0.55
CA ILE A 81 8.88 5.35 0.14
C ILE A 81 7.90 6.10 1.06
N ASN A 82 8.28 7.30 1.56
CA ASN A 82 7.39 8.14 2.38
C ASN A 82 6.20 8.69 1.59
N SER A 83 6.21 8.58 0.26
CA SER A 83 5.09 8.96 -0.60
C SER A 83 3.93 7.95 -0.58
N LEU A 84 4.17 6.71 -0.12
CA LEU A 84 3.19 5.64 -0.10
C LEU A 84 2.40 5.65 1.21
N ASP A 85 1.09 5.40 1.14
CA ASP A 85 0.22 5.25 2.30
C ASP A 85 0.08 3.78 2.73
N GLY A 86 0.07 2.87 1.75
CA GLY A 86 0.00 1.43 1.95
C GLY A 86 0.83 0.69 0.91
N PHE A 87 1.09 -0.58 1.17
CA PHE A 87 1.84 -1.45 0.28
C PHE A 87 1.20 -2.82 0.18
N LEU A 88 0.72 -3.16 -1.02
CA LEU A 88 0.14 -4.46 -1.35
C LEU A 88 1.18 -5.34 -2.04
N GLY A 89 1.58 -6.44 -1.41
CA GLY A 89 2.49 -7.35 -2.10
C GLY A 89 2.71 -8.70 -1.46
N ALA A 90 3.41 -9.56 -2.21
CA ALA A 90 3.94 -10.82 -1.72
C ALA A 90 5.32 -10.55 -1.09
N CYS A 91 5.49 -10.86 0.20
CA CYS A 91 6.63 -10.48 1.04
C CYS A 91 8.00 -11.05 0.64
N ASP A 92 8.10 -11.69 -0.51
CA ASP A 92 9.17 -12.64 -0.80
C ASP A 92 10.46 -11.91 -1.25
N THR A 93 10.38 -10.63 -1.62
CA THR A 93 11.48 -9.87 -2.23
C THR A 93 11.68 -8.46 -1.70
N MET A 94 10.83 -7.96 -0.79
CA MET A 94 10.85 -6.56 -0.39
C MET A 94 11.16 -6.36 1.10
N LYS A 95 11.93 -5.32 1.40
CA LYS A 95 12.26 -4.87 2.76
C LYS A 95 11.05 -4.22 3.45
N LEU A 96 10.11 -5.04 3.88
CA LEU A 96 8.87 -4.59 4.50
C LEU A 96 9.13 -3.78 5.78
N GLU A 97 10.22 -4.03 6.51
CA GLU A 97 10.56 -3.22 7.69
C GLU A 97 10.87 -1.76 7.32
N GLU A 98 11.49 -1.50 6.17
CA GLU A 98 11.80 -0.12 5.74
C GLU A 98 10.51 0.64 5.40
N LEU A 99 9.57 -0.03 4.74
CA LEU A 99 8.22 0.49 4.48
C LEU A 99 7.48 0.82 5.79
N MET A 100 7.50 -0.10 6.74
CA MET A 100 6.84 0.10 8.04
C MET A 100 7.46 1.25 8.83
N LYS A 101 8.80 1.41 8.80
CA LYS A 101 9.49 2.56 9.41
C LYS A 101 9.09 3.90 8.79
N ALA A 102 8.67 3.91 7.51
CA ALA A 102 8.09 5.07 6.83
C ALA A 102 6.58 5.24 7.10
N GLY A 103 6.00 4.43 8.00
CA GLY A 103 4.57 4.41 8.32
C GLY A 103 3.71 3.95 7.15
N VAL A 104 4.25 3.14 6.24
CA VAL A 104 3.50 2.55 5.13
C VAL A 104 2.81 1.30 5.65
N VAL A 105 1.49 1.24 5.49
CA VAL A 105 0.71 0.11 6.00
C VAL A 105 0.96 -1.14 5.15
N PRO A 106 1.37 -2.27 5.74
CA PRO A 106 1.55 -3.52 5.01
C PRO A 106 0.20 -4.20 4.72
N LEU A 107 -0.02 -4.56 3.46
CA LEU A 107 -1.10 -5.43 2.99
C LEU A 107 -0.45 -6.68 2.38
N VAL A 108 -0.37 -7.76 3.15
CA VAL A 108 0.59 -8.85 2.89
C VAL A 108 -0.02 -10.23 3.07
N ASN A 109 0.60 -11.24 2.44
CA ASN A 109 0.15 -12.62 2.59
C ASN A 109 0.43 -13.15 4.01
N GLU A 110 -0.40 -14.07 4.47
CA GLU A 110 -0.29 -14.71 5.80
C GLU A 110 1.04 -15.46 6.04
N LYS A 111 1.77 -15.81 4.98
CA LYS A 111 3.08 -16.49 5.04
C LYS A 111 4.26 -15.52 4.94
N CYS A 112 4.01 -14.22 5.13
CA CYS A 112 5.05 -13.19 5.16
C CYS A 112 6.12 -13.50 6.23
N TYR A 113 7.39 -13.17 5.96
CA TYR A 113 8.48 -13.38 6.92
C TYR A 113 8.33 -12.55 8.21
N LEU A 114 7.54 -11.46 8.16
CA LEU A 114 7.14 -10.67 9.32
C LEU A 114 5.83 -11.15 9.97
N GLY A 115 5.29 -12.31 9.58
CA GLY A 115 4.00 -12.81 10.06
C GLY A 115 3.91 -12.98 11.59
N SER A 116 5.05 -13.10 12.29
CA SER A 116 5.08 -13.15 13.76
C SER A 116 4.86 -11.80 14.45
N ILE A 117 5.08 -10.68 13.74
CA ILE A 117 4.92 -9.32 14.28
C ILE A 117 3.74 -8.57 13.66
N LEU A 118 3.24 -9.05 12.52
CA LEU A 118 2.09 -8.48 11.85
C LEU A 118 0.80 -9.07 12.40
N GLN A 119 -0.13 -8.18 12.73
CA GLN A 119 -1.45 -8.52 13.25
C GLN A 119 -2.50 -7.82 12.41
N GLU A 120 -3.57 -8.54 12.10
CA GLU A 120 -4.71 -8.03 11.34
C GLU A 120 -5.30 -6.80 12.04
N PHE A 121 -5.51 -5.73 11.30
CA PHE A 121 -6.06 -4.49 11.83
C PHE A 121 -7.57 -4.62 12.08
N HIS A 122 -7.98 -4.31 13.31
CA HIS A 122 -9.38 -4.28 13.73
C HIS A 122 -9.79 -2.85 14.08
N PRO A 123 -10.45 -2.11 13.16
CA PRO A 123 -10.80 -0.70 13.36
C PRO A 123 -11.58 -0.46 14.66
N GLY A 124 -12.55 -1.32 14.98
CA GLY A 124 -13.36 -1.20 16.20
C GLY A 124 -12.59 -1.35 17.52
N ARG A 125 -11.36 -1.90 17.48
CA ARG A 125 -10.45 -2.00 18.63
C ARG A 125 -9.24 -1.10 18.51
N ALA A 126 -9.01 -0.48 17.35
CA ALA A 126 -7.79 0.23 17.00
C ALA A 126 -6.50 -0.61 17.21
N GLU A 127 -6.61 -1.94 17.07
CA GLU A 127 -5.53 -2.91 17.27
C GLU A 127 -5.08 -3.51 15.93
N GLY A 128 -3.83 -4.00 15.89
CA GLY A 128 -3.21 -4.55 14.68
C GLY A 128 -2.45 -3.52 13.86
N ASN A 129 -1.65 -3.98 12.91
CA ASN A 129 -0.69 -3.15 12.16
C ASN A 129 -0.59 -3.56 10.68
N ALA A 130 -1.46 -4.43 10.19
CA ALA A 130 -1.44 -4.92 8.81
C ALA A 130 -2.83 -5.30 8.34
N TYR A 131 -2.99 -5.44 7.02
CA TYR A 131 -4.07 -6.23 6.43
C TYR A 131 -3.48 -7.51 5.86
N ILE A 132 -3.94 -8.64 6.38
CA ILE A 132 -3.41 -9.96 6.02
C ILE A 132 -4.35 -10.60 5.00
N TYR A 133 -3.78 -11.26 3.99
CA TYR A 133 -4.54 -12.00 2.98
C TYR A 133 -4.00 -13.43 2.78
N GLU A 134 -4.85 -14.31 2.25
CA GLU A 134 -4.50 -15.71 1.98
C GLU A 134 -3.47 -15.81 0.85
N LYS A 135 -2.41 -16.60 1.06
CA LYS A 135 -1.38 -16.80 0.03
C LYS A 135 -2.01 -17.39 -1.24
N ASP A 136 -1.51 -16.97 -2.40
CA ASP A 136 -1.93 -17.44 -3.73
C ASP A 136 -3.40 -17.10 -4.11
N SER A 137 -4.05 -16.19 -3.36
CA SER A 137 -5.41 -15.72 -3.62
C SER A 137 -5.43 -14.24 -4.02
N SER A 138 -5.56 -13.96 -5.33
CA SER A 138 -5.72 -12.60 -5.85
C SER A 138 -6.97 -11.90 -5.29
N TRP A 139 -8.04 -12.67 -5.05
CA TRP A 139 -9.27 -12.18 -4.43
C TRP A 139 -9.06 -11.77 -2.98
N SER A 140 -8.31 -12.56 -2.19
CA SER A 140 -8.01 -12.21 -0.80
C SER A 140 -7.12 -10.96 -0.73
N ALA A 141 -6.13 -10.84 -1.63
CA ALA A 141 -5.29 -9.65 -1.77
C ALA A 141 -6.12 -8.40 -2.11
N TYR A 142 -7.05 -8.53 -3.06
CA TYR A 142 -7.98 -7.46 -3.40
C TYR A 142 -8.89 -7.09 -2.22
N TYR A 143 -9.41 -8.08 -1.50
CA TYR A 143 -10.24 -7.87 -0.31
C TYR A 143 -9.49 -7.11 0.80
N ALA A 144 -8.23 -7.46 1.08
CA ALA A 144 -7.37 -6.71 2.00
C ALA A 144 -7.22 -5.24 1.58
N LEU A 145 -7.03 -4.97 0.28
CA LEU A 145 -6.98 -3.62 -0.25
C LEU A 145 -8.30 -2.86 -0.03
N ILE A 146 -9.45 -3.47 -0.31
CA ILE A 146 -10.75 -2.83 -0.07
C ILE A 146 -10.91 -2.47 1.40
N ARG A 147 -10.63 -3.39 2.33
CA ARG A 147 -10.71 -3.12 3.77
C ARG A 147 -9.83 -1.94 4.18
N TYR A 148 -8.60 -1.89 3.68
CA TYR A 148 -7.69 -0.77 3.91
C TYR A 148 -8.25 0.57 3.38
N LEU A 149 -8.74 0.60 2.14
CA LEU A 149 -9.28 1.81 1.53
C LEU A 149 -10.55 2.31 2.24
N GLU A 150 -11.42 1.41 2.68
CA GLU A 150 -12.60 1.75 3.47
C GLU A 150 -12.20 2.34 4.83
N ASN A 151 -11.25 1.72 5.54
CA ASN A 151 -10.74 2.23 6.81
C ASN A 151 -10.10 3.62 6.66
N HIS A 152 -9.43 3.89 5.53
CA HIS A 152 -8.79 5.19 5.28
C HIS A 152 -9.80 6.35 5.22
N LYS A 153 -11.11 6.08 5.06
CA LYS A 153 -12.17 7.11 5.16
C LYS A 153 -12.37 7.61 6.59
N PHE A 154 -11.84 6.91 7.60
CA PHE A 154 -11.95 7.23 9.02
C PHE A 154 -10.60 7.74 9.57
N PRO A 155 -10.41 9.06 9.72
CA PRO A 155 -9.10 9.63 10.07
C PRO A 155 -8.58 9.25 11.46
N TYR A 156 -9.47 8.85 12.37
CA TYR A 156 -9.07 8.36 13.69
C TYR A 156 -8.44 6.97 13.59
N ASP A 157 -9.12 6.04 12.93
CA ASP A 157 -8.66 4.66 12.75
C ASP A 157 -7.37 4.61 11.94
N ASN A 158 -7.28 5.39 10.86
CA ASN A 158 -6.07 5.46 10.05
C ASN A 158 -4.87 6.01 10.85
N ARG A 159 -5.09 6.99 11.75
CA ARG A 159 -4.03 7.49 12.63
C ARG A 159 -3.54 6.40 13.59
N ASN A 160 -4.44 5.62 14.18
CA ASN A 160 -4.07 4.54 15.08
C ASN A 160 -3.38 3.39 14.32
N LEU A 161 -3.86 3.04 13.13
CA LEU A 161 -3.20 2.06 12.28
C LEU A 161 -1.74 2.45 11.98
N VAL A 162 -1.50 3.70 11.55
CA VAL A 162 -0.13 4.17 11.25
C VAL A 162 0.74 4.22 12.52
N LYS A 163 0.17 4.58 13.68
CA LYS A 163 0.86 4.49 14.98
C LYS A 163 1.28 3.06 15.30
N ASN A 164 0.37 2.09 15.14
CA ASN A 164 0.64 0.67 15.38
C ASN A 164 1.71 0.13 14.43
N VAL A 165 1.72 0.58 13.17
CA VAL A 165 2.78 0.25 12.19
C VAL A 165 4.14 0.79 12.63
N LEU A 166 4.18 2.01 13.16
CA LEU A 166 5.39 2.67 13.64
C LEU A 166 5.85 2.20 15.04
N GLY A 167 4.98 1.51 15.78
CA GLY A 167 5.22 1.09 17.16
C GLY A 167 5.27 2.24 18.16
N VAL A 168 4.47 3.30 17.95
CA VAL A 168 4.45 4.55 18.77
C VAL A 168 3.09 4.92 19.33
#